data_AF-A0A2T2RBG8-F1
#
_entry.id   AF-A0A2T2RBG8-F1
#
_cell.length_a   1.000
_cell.length_b   1.000
_cell.length_c   1.000
_cell.angle_alpha   90.00
_cell.angle_beta   90.00
_cell.angle_gamma   90.00
#
_symmetry.space_group_name_H-M   'P 1'
#
loop_
_entity.id
_entity.type
_entity.pdbx_description
1 polymer ?
#
loop_
_entity_poly.entity_id
_entity_poly.type
_entity_poly.pdbx_seq_one_letter_code
_entity_poly.pdbx_strand_id
1 'polypeptide(L)'
;MPTASKAATIRRLLAGGATIHMPGVYDALSARLAEQAGFEVLFVSGYAVSAAHLGLPDYGYVTQTEIADAAQMACGASHQPVIVDADTGHGNALNTIRTARRLHAAGAAGVFLEDQVSPKRCGHFAGKEVVDRDEWLAKLRAVGDLREEGVDLFLVARTDARAAVSLEEAIARARAARDVGADAVFVEAPESTEELQRVAEQVADVTRVANMIEGGRTPLLTPHELHELGYDLIVTPLAGLLATARALGDAYGALRQQGTLRDELDRLVSFDAFAEIIDLDTHRKLGERYG
;
A
#
# COMPACT_ATOMS: atom_id res chain seq x y z
N MET A 1 -1.68 -29.74 7.32
CA MET A 1 -0.65 -28.76 7.71
C MET A 1 -1.34 -27.44 7.94
N PRO A 2 -0.99 -26.65 8.97
CA PRO A 2 -1.52 -25.29 9.06
C PRO A 2 -1.18 -24.55 7.76
N THR A 3 -2.19 -23.93 7.14
CA THR A 3 -1.99 -23.08 5.97
C THR A 3 -1.05 -21.95 6.35
N ALA A 4 0.02 -21.73 5.57
CA ALA A 4 0.96 -20.64 5.80
C ALA A 4 0.22 -19.29 5.87
N SER A 5 0.67 -18.38 6.74
CA SER A 5 0.10 -17.03 6.84
C SER A 5 0.25 -16.28 5.50
N LYS A 6 -0.63 -15.30 5.23
CA LYS A 6 -0.49 -14.45 4.03
C LYS A 6 0.87 -13.70 4.03
N ALA A 7 1.37 -13.31 5.21
CA ALA A 7 2.70 -12.74 5.37
C ALA A 7 3.82 -13.72 4.94
N ALA A 8 3.73 -14.99 5.34
CA ALA A 8 4.68 -16.03 4.92
C ALA A 8 4.67 -16.27 3.41
N THR A 9 3.53 -16.09 2.74
CA THR A 9 3.47 -16.12 1.26
C THR A 9 4.33 -15.01 0.65
N ILE A 10 4.24 -13.77 1.14
CA ILE A 10 5.06 -12.64 0.67
C ILE A 10 6.55 -12.95 0.87
N ARG A 11 6.93 -13.40 2.08
CA ARG A 11 8.32 -13.78 2.39
C ARG A 11 8.84 -14.89 1.46
N ARG A 12 8.01 -15.88 1.15
CA ARG A 12 8.36 -16.99 0.25
C ARG A 12 8.57 -16.53 -1.20
N LEU A 13 7.72 -15.63 -1.70
CA LEU A 13 7.87 -15.06 -3.03
C LEU A 13 9.21 -14.31 -3.15
N LEU A 14 9.49 -13.42 -2.21
CA LEU A 14 10.74 -12.64 -2.17
C LEU A 14 11.98 -13.55 -2.00
N ALA A 15 11.93 -14.54 -1.12
CA ALA A 15 13.01 -15.52 -0.95
C ALA A 15 13.25 -16.38 -2.22
N GLY A 16 12.24 -16.51 -3.08
CA GLY A 16 12.34 -17.15 -4.40
C GLY A 16 12.93 -16.24 -5.48
N GLY A 17 13.29 -14.98 -5.16
CA GLY A 17 13.80 -14.00 -6.11
C GLY A 17 12.72 -13.28 -6.92
N ALA A 18 11.46 -13.31 -6.48
CA ALA A 18 10.39 -12.60 -7.16
C ALA A 18 10.49 -11.08 -6.95
N THR A 19 10.27 -10.33 -8.02
CA THR A 19 9.96 -8.90 -7.98
C THR A 19 8.45 -8.72 -7.87
N ILE A 20 7.98 -8.15 -6.77
CA ILE A 20 6.55 -7.99 -6.49
C ILE A 20 6.13 -6.56 -6.79
N HIS A 21 5.19 -6.41 -7.74
CA HIS A 21 4.54 -5.12 -8.03
C HIS A 21 3.16 -5.05 -7.38
N MET A 22 2.95 -4.06 -6.53
CA MET A 22 1.74 -3.85 -5.75
C MET A 22 0.99 -2.60 -6.21
N PRO A 23 -0.17 -2.74 -6.87
CA PRO A 23 -1.01 -1.59 -7.20
C PRO A 23 -1.73 -1.09 -5.94
N GLY A 24 -1.91 0.23 -5.88
CA GLY A 24 -2.72 0.89 -4.87
C GLY A 24 -4.21 0.63 -5.06
N VAL A 25 -4.83 0.06 -4.04
CA VAL A 25 -6.27 -0.17 -3.92
C VAL A 25 -6.80 0.60 -2.71
N TYR A 26 -8.11 0.84 -2.66
CA TYR A 26 -8.74 1.62 -1.58
C TYR A 26 -10.13 1.11 -1.19
N ASP A 27 -10.70 0.19 -1.96
CA ASP A 27 -12.00 -0.43 -1.72
C ASP A 27 -12.04 -1.87 -2.25
N ALA A 28 -13.20 -2.53 -2.11
CA ALA A 28 -13.40 -3.89 -2.61
C ALA A 28 -13.32 -3.98 -4.14
N LEU A 29 -13.84 -3.00 -4.88
CA LEU A 29 -13.90 -3.04 -6.34
C LEU A 29 -12.50 -2.93 -6.96
N SER A 30 -11.70 -1.97 -6.50
CA SER A 30 -10.30 -1.79 -6.90
C SER A 30 -9.46 -3.02 -6.57
N ALA A 31 -9.69 -3.66 -5.42
CA ALA A 31 -9.01 -4.92 -5.06
C ALA A 31 -9.34 -6.06 -6.03
N ARG A 32 -10.61 -6.26 -6.40
CA ARG A 32 -11.01 -7.29 -7.38
C ARG A 32 -10.41 -7.05 -8.76
N LEU A 33 -10.44 -5.81 -9.23
CA LEU A 33 -9.86 -5.45 -10.52
C LEU A 33 -8.34 -5.68 -10.55
N ALA A 34 -7.64 -5.36 -9.46
CA ALA A 34 -6.22 -5.64 -9.36
C ALA A 34 -5.91 -7.14 -9.34
N GLU A 35 -6.68 -7.95 -8.61
CA GLU A 35 -6.53 -9.42 -8.65
C GLU A 35 -6.81 -10.00 -10.05
N GLN A 36 -7.85 -9.54 -10.73
CA GLN A 36 -8.19 -9.97 -12.09
C GLN A 36 -7.14 -9.58 -13.12
N ALA A 37 -6.43 -8.47 -12.90
CA ALA A 37 -5.28 -8.07 -13.71
C ALA A 37 -4.04 -8.95 -13.47
N GLY A 38 -4.07 -9.84 -12.48
CA GLY A 38 -3.02 -10.82 -12.21
C GLY A 38 -1.96 -10.37 -11.20
N PHE A 39 -2.20 -9.30 -10.44
CA PHE A 39 -1.26 -8.89 -9.39
C PHE A 39 -1.26 -9.88 -8.22
N GLU A 40 -0.08 -10.29 -7.77
CA GLU A 40 0.09 -11.31 -6.72
C GLU A 40 0.04 -10.74 -5.30
N VAL A 41 0.25 -9.44 -5.13
CA VAL A 41 0.16 -8.74 -3.84
C VAL A 41 -0.43 -7.36 -4.08
N LEU A 42 -1.36 -6.93 -3.24
CA LEU A 42 -2.04 -5.63 -3.33
C LEU A 42 -1.58 -4.69 -2.21
N PHE A 43 -1.76 -3.39 -2.41
CA PHE A 43 -1.46 -2.38 -1.39
C PHE A 43 -2.67 -1.48 -1.12
N VAL A 44 -3.17 -1.45 0.12
CA VAL A 44 -4.17 -0.44 0.51
C VAL A 44 -3.45 0.88 0.77
N SER A 45 -3.69 1.85 -0.12
CA SER A 45 -3.04 3.17 -0.10
C SER A 45 -3.76 4.12 0.85
N GLY A 46 -3.05 4.65 1.85
CA GLY A 46 -3.61 5.62 2.82
C GLY A 46 -4.09 6.90 2.15
N TYR A 47 -3.34 7.39 1.16
CA TYR A 47 -3.77 8.52 0.33
C TYR A 47 -5.07 8.19 -0.40
N ALA A 48 -5.13 7.03 -1.08
CA ALA A 48 -6.28 6.70 -1.89
C ALA A 48 -7.55 6.50 -1.04
N VAL A 49 -7.41 5.94 0.16
CA VAL A 49 -8.49 5.89 1.15
C VAL A 49 -8.93 7.30 1.57
N SER A 50 -7.99 8.20 1.89
CA SER A 50 -8.33 9.59 2.24
C SER A 50 -9.11 10.30 1.13
N ALA A 51 -8.64 10.17 -0.11
CA ALA A 51 -9.28 10.81 -1.26
C ALA A 51 -10.64 10.19 -1.58
N ALA A 52 -10.74 8.86 -1.64
CA ALA A 52 -11.97 8.18 -2.04
C ALA A 52 -13.05 8.20 -0.96
N HIS A 53 -12.68 8.07 0.32
CA HIS A 53 -13.66 7.97 1.40
C HIS A 53 -14.01 9.32 2.02
N LEU A 54 -13.04 10.25 2.08
CA LEU A 54 -13.23 11.53 2.76
C LEU A 54 -13.29 12.72 1.79
N GLY A 55 -12.85 12.56 0.54
CA GLY A 55 -12.66 13.68 -0.38
C GLY A 55 -11.58 14.66 0.10
N LEU A 56 -10.67 14.19 0.96
CA LEU A 56 -9.62 14.99 1.58
C LEU A 56 -8.23 14.62 1.06
N PRO A 57 -7.26 15.55 1.13
CA PRO A 57 -5.88 15.23 0.82
C PRO A 57 -5.23 14.39 1.92
N ASP A 58 -4.14 13.71 1.58
CA ASP A 58 -3.38 12.88 2.52
C ASP A 58 -2.54 13.71 3.52
N TYR A 59 -3.22 14.18 4.56
CA TYR A 59 -2.71 15.02 5.64
C TYR A 59 -2.96 14.39 7.03
N GLY A 60 -3.00 13.05 7.07
CA GLY A 60 -3.24 12.31 8.32
C GLY A 60 -4.66 12.44 8.87
N TYR A 61 -5.65 12.70 7.99
CA TYR A 61 -7.06 12.73 8.37
C TYR A 61 -7.64 11.32 8.62
N VAL A 62 -7.16 10.33 7.86
CA VAL A 62 -7.62 8.95 7.98
C VAL A 62 -7.28 8.44 9.38
N THR A 63 -8.29 7.95 10.07
CA THR A 63 -8.18 7.37 11.40
C THR A 63 -7.86 5.87 11.34
N GLN A 64 -7.46 5.31 12.48
CA GLN A 64 -7.22 3.87 12.62
C GLN A 64 -8.45 3.04 12.22
N THR A 65 -9.65 3.55 12.51
CA THR A 65 -10.89 2.83 12.19
C THR A 65 -11.13 2.84 10.68
N GLU A 66 -11.02 4.00 10.04
CA GLU A 66 -11.28 4.12 8.59
C GLU A 66 -10.31 3.30 7.75
N ILE A 67 -9.02 3.27 8.12
CA ILE A 67 -8.04 2.43 7.40
C ILE A 67 -8.27 0.93 7.65
N ALA A 68 -8.70 0.55 8.85
CA ALA A 68 -9.05 -0.85 9.15
C ALA A 68 -10.31 -1.29 8.40
N ASP A 69 -11.31 -0.42 8.25
CA ASP A 69 -12.53 -0.69 7.49
C ASP A 69 -12.22 -0.83 5.99
N ALA A 70 -11.39 0.05 5.44
CA ALA A 70 -10.90 -0.07 4.06
C ALA A 70 -10.12 -1.36 3.84
N ALA A 71 -9.22 -1.72 4.77
CA ALA A 71 -8.47 -2.97 4.74
C ALA A 71 -9.40 -4.18 4.77
N GLN A 72 -10.43 -4.18 5.63
CA GLN A 72 -11.39 -5.28 5.72
C GLN A 72 -12.14 -5.48 4.40
N MET A 73 -12.57 -4.40 3.75
CA MET A 73 -13.24 -4.47 2.45
C MET A 73 -12.32 -5.02 1.36
N ALA A 74 -11.09 -4.50 1.25
CA ALA A 74 -10.14 -4.94 0.24
C ALA A 74 -9.68 -6.39 0.46
N CYS A 75 -9.35 -6.76 1.70
CA CYS A 75 -8.91 -8.12 2.05
C CYS A 75 -10.03 -9.15 1.92
N GLY A 76 -11.28 -8.77 2.17
CA GLY A 76 -12.45 -9.65 2.01
C GLY A 76 -12.85 -9.85 0.55
N ALA A 77 -12.49 -8.92 -0.33
CA ALA A 77 -12.81 -8.98 -1.75
C ALA A 77 -11.71 -9.65 -2.59
N SER A 78 -10.53 -9.92 -2.02
CA SER A 78 -9.39 -10.50 -2.73
C SER A 78 -8.79 -11.73 -2.04
N HIS A 79 -8.38 -12.72 -2.82
CA HIS A 79 -7.62 -13.87 -2.32
C HIS A 79 -6.13 -13.56 -2.13
N GLN A 80 -5.64 -12.48 -2.74
CA GLN A 80 -4.22 -12.11 -2.68
C GLN A 80 -3.83 -11.56 -1.30
N PRO A 81 -2.57 -11.71 -0.90
CA PRO A 81 -2.00 -10.94 0.19
C PRO A 81 -2.16 -9.43 -0.03
N VAL A 82 -2.60 -8.71 1.01
CA VAL A 82 -2.77 -7.25 0.96
C VAL A 82 -1.89 -6.63 2.04
N ILE A 83 -0.99 -5.73 1.65
CA ILE A 83 -0.24 -4.88 2.58
C ILE A 83 -1.00 -3.56 2.77
N VAL A 84 -1.06 -3.05 3.99
CA VAL A 84 -1.86 -1.86 4.30
C VAL A 84 -0.97 -0.72 4.78
N ASP A 85 -1.19 0.49 4.28
CA ASP A 85 -0.60 1.70 4.84
C ASP A 85 -1.12 1.94 6.27
N ALA A 86 -0.25 1.84 7.27
CA ALA A 86 -0.62 2.06 8.67
C ALA A 86 -0.21 3.44 9.18
N ASP A 87 0.14 4.37 8.27
CA ASP A 87 0.67 5.69 8.58
C ASP A 87 1.80 5.57 9.63
N THR A 88 1.70 6.36 10.70
CA THR A 88 2.66 6.41 11.83
C THR A 88 2.30 5.46 12.97
N GLY A 89 1.33 4.56 12.75
CA GLY A 89 0.79 3.66 13.77
C GLY A 89 -0.32 4.28 14.64
N HIS A 90 -0.76 5.50 14.30
CA HIS A 90 -1.91 6.20 14.91
C HIS A 90 -1.72 6.53 16.41
N GLY A 91 -0.48 6.83 16.81
CA GLY A 91 -0.11 7.25 18.16
C GLY A 91 1.27 6.74 18.56
N ASN A 92 1.42 6.31 19.82
CA ASN A 92 2.66 5.72 20.32
C ASN A 92 2.73 4.20 20.03
N ALA A 93 3.69 3.49 20.63
CA ALA A 93 3.85 2.04 20.46
C ALA A 93 2.59 1.23 20.85
N LEU A 94 1.86 1.63 21.90
CA LEU A 94 0.62 0.95 22.32
C LEU A 94 -0.49 1.13 21.28
N ASN A 95 -0.63 2.34 20.73
CA ASN A 95 -1.57 2.59 19.63
C ASN A 95 -1.17 1.78 18.39
N THR A 96 0.13 1.69 18.10
CA THR A 96 0.66 0.94 16.96
C THR A 96 0.36 -0.55 17.09
N ILE A 97 0.54 -1.15 18.27
CA ILE A 97 0.16 -2.54 18.55
C ILE A 97 -1.34 -2.74 18.29
N ARG A 98 -2.18 -1.83 18.79
CA ARG A 98 -3.63 -1.88 18.55
C ARG A 98 -3.95 -1.79 17.05
N THR A 99 -3.27 -0.92 16.31
CA THR A 99 -3.42 -0.78 14.85
C THR A 99 -3.07 -2.08 14.14
N ALA A 100 -1.87 -2.63 14.41
CA ALA A 100 -1.39 -3.86 13.79
C ALA A 100 -2.34 -5.03 14.02
N ARG A 101 -2.82 -5.24 15.26
CA ARG A 101 -3.81 -6.29 15.56
C ARG A 101 -5.12 -6.13 14.81
N ARG A 102 -5.62 -4.88 14.68
CA ARG A 102 -6.86 -4.61 13.94
C ARG A 102 -6.68 -4.88 12.44
N LEU A 103 -5.56 -4.47 11.86
CA LEU A 103 -5.25 -4.73 10.44
C LEU A 103 -5.08 -6.22 10.17
N HIS A 104 -4.38 -6.95 11.04
CA HIS A 104 -4.31 -8.41 10.96
C HIS A 104 -5.70 -9.07 11.04
N ALA A 105 -6.55 -8.64 11.99
CA ALA A 105 -7.91 -9.14 12.12
C ALA A 105 -8.79 -8.80 10.90
N ALA A 106 -8.52 -7.68 10.21
CA ALA A 106 -9.15 -7.32 8.95
C ALA A 106 -8.67 -8.17 7.76
N GLY A 107 -7.65 -9.01 7.94
CA GLY A 107 -7.12 -9.92 6.92
C GLY A 107 -5.86 -9.42 6.20
N ALA A 108 -5.25 -8.34 6.69
CA ALA A 108 -4.01 -7.81 6.13
C ALA A 108 -2.86 -8.83 6.25
N ALA A 109 -2.06 -8.90 5.20
CA ALA A 109 -0.84 -9.71 5.13
C ALA A 109 0.40 -8.96 5.61
N GLY A 110 0.35 -7.64 5.66
CA GLY A 110 1.47 -6.80 6.06
C GLY A 110 1.05 -5.36 6.30
N VAL A 111 2.00 -4.57 6.79
CA VAL A 111 1.80 -3.14 7.05
C VAL A 111 3.00 -2.32 6.62
N PHE A 112 2.76 -1.12 6.10
CA PHE A 112 3.76 -0.06 6.00
C PHE A 112 3.65 0.80 7.26
N LEU A 113 4.77 1.02 7.97
CA LEU A 113 4.82 1.85 9.16
C LEU A 113 5.92 2.91 9.03
N GLU A 114 5.52 4.19 9.06
CA GLU A 114 6.41 5.32 8.79
C GLU A 114 6.89 6.07 10.04
N ASP A 115 7.94 6.87 9.88
CA ASP A 115 8.61 7.62 10.96
C ASP A 115 8.21 9.10 11.07
N GLN A 116 7.16 9.52 10.36
CA GLN A 116 6.68 10.90 10.44
C GLN A 116 6.12 11.27 11.82
N VAL A 117 6.22 12.56 12.16
CA VAL A 117 5.45 13.15 13.25
C VAL A 117 3.96 13.17 12.86
N SER A 118 3.07 12.85 13.81
CA SER A 118 1.62 12.96 13.60
C SER A 118 1.13 14.39 13.86
N PRO A 119 0.22 14.97 13.04
CA PRO A 119 -0.35 14.39 11.83
C PRO A 119 0.65 14.33 10.66
N LYS A 120 0.66 13.20 9.96
CA LYS A 120 1.56 12.92 8.84
C LYS A 120 1.14 13.63 7.55
N ARG A 121 2.02 13.66 6.55
CA ARG A 121 1.73 14.17 5.19
C ARG A 121 2.16 13.15 4.14
N CYS A 122 1.59 13.25 2.93
CA CYS A 122 2.07 12.48 1.78
C CYS A 122 3.59 12.62 1.60
N GLY A 123 4.28 11.50 1.32
CA GLY A 123 5.73 11.43 1.23
C GLY A 123 6.36 12.30 0.13
N HIS A 124 5.59 12.70 -0.88
CA HIS A 124 6.07 13.61 -1.91
C HIS A 124 5.79 15.10 -1.61
N PHE A 125 5.11 15.43 -0.51
CA PHE A 125 4.87 16.81 -0.07
C PHE A 125 6.07 17.40 0.68
N ALA A 126 6.12 18.74 0.76
CA ALA A 126 7.16 19.48 1.49
C ALA A 126 6.82 19.65 2.99
N GLY A 127 7.85 19.95 3.78
CA GLY A 127 7.71 20.31 5.20
C GLY A 127 7.35 19.15 6.11
N LYS A 128 7.82 17.94 5.77
CA LYS A 128 7.68 16.75 6.62
C LYS A 128 8.65 16.82 7.80
N GLU A 129 8.25 16.24 8.91
CA GLU A 129 9.07 16.07 10.11
C GLU A 129 9.04 14.59 10.49
N VAL A 130 10.15 14.09 11.03
CA VAL A 130 10.27 12.70 11.48
C VAL A 130 10.56 12.67 12.98
N VAL A 131 10.05 11.65 13.66
CA VAL A 131 10.31 11.43 15.08
C VAL A 131 11.75 10.99 15.32
N ASP A 132 12.18 11.00 16.59
CA ASP A 132 13.43 10.41 17.01
C ASP A 132 13.53 8.95 16.56
N ARG A 133 14.73 8.55 16.12
CA ARG A 133 14.97 7.20 15.58
C ARG A 133 14.53 6.11 16.57
N ASP A 134 14.87 6.25 17.84
CA ASP A 134 14.54 5.27 18.87
C ASP A 134 13.04 5.14 19.12
N GLU A 135 12.27 6.23 18.97
CA GLU A 135 10.81 6.19 19.06
C GLU A 135 10.22 5.35 17.94
N TRP A 136 10.64 5.60 16.69
CA TRP A 136 10.17 4.83 15.54
C TRP A 136 10.59 3.37 15.60
N LEU A 137 11.85 3.09 15.95
CA LEU A 137 12.35 1.73 16.13
C LEU A 137 11.61 0.97 17.24
N ALA A 138 11.19 1.66 18.30
CA ALA A 138 10.36 1.05 19.34
C ALA A 138 8.99 0.61 18.81
N LYS A 139 8.37 1.40 17.91
CA LYS A 139 7.11 1.00 17.25
C LYS A 139 7.32 -0.20 16.32
N LEU A 140 8.41 -0.23 15.54
CA LEU A 140 8.73 -1.37 14.67
C LEU A 140 8.92 -2.67 15.45
N ARG A 141 9.72 -2.64 16.54
CA ARG A 141 9.89 -3.79 17.44
C ARG A 141 8.55 -4.25 18.01
N ALA A 142 7.74 -3.31 18.49
CA ALA A 142 6.43 -3.60 19.05
C ALA A 142 5.48 -4.31 18.05
N VAL A 143 5.60 -4.04 16.74
CA VAL A 143 4.86 -4.79 15.71
C VAL A 143 5.51 -6.14 15.42
N GLY A 144 6.84 -6.21 15.37
CA GLY A 144 7.59 -7.45 15.16
C GLY A 144 7.32 -8.50 16.24
N ASP A 145 7.29 -8.10 17.51
CA ASP A 145 7.06 -8.97 18.68
C ASP A 145 5.69 -9.66 18.62
N LEU A 146 4.69 -9.06 17.95
CA LEU A 146 3.35 -9.65 17.78
C LEU A 146 3.36 -10.98 17.02
N ARG A 147 4.42 -11.27 16.25
CA ARG A 147 4.61 -12.55 15.56
C ARG A 147 4.64 -13.72 16.56
N GLU A 148 5.25 -13.54 17.73
CA GLU A 148 5.31 -14.56 18.80
C GLU A 148 3.93 -14.84 19.41
N GLU A 149 3.00 -13.89 19.26
CA GLU A 149 1.61 -14.00 19.72
C GLU A 149 0.65 -14.50 18.62
N GLY A 150 1.18 -14.96 17.48
CA GLY A 150 0.40 -15.47 16.35
C GLY A 150 -0.21 -14.39 15.45
N VAL A 151 0.20 -13.14 15.59
CA VAL A 151 -0.17 -12.04 14.70
C VAL A 151 1.00 -11.79 13.75
N ASP A 152 1.00 -12.52 12.64
CA ASP A 152 2.09 -12.46 11.65
C ASP A 152 1.76 -11.50 10.51
N LEU A 153 2.43 -10.36 10.49
CA LEU A 153 2.36 -9.34 9.45
C LEU A 153 3.74 -9.18 8.80
N PHE A 154 3.74 -9.02 7.47
CA PHE A 154 4.92 -8.56 6.74
C PHE A 154 5.17 -7.08 7.06
N LEU A 155 6.23 -6.79 7.82
CA LEU A 155 6.52 -5.46 8.36
C LEU A 155 7.43 -4.68 7.40
N VAL A 156 6.88 -3.64 6.78
CA VAL A 156 7.64 -2.68 5.96
C VAL A 156 7.90 -1.41 6.77
N ALA A 157 9.17 -1.11 6.99
CA ALA A 157 9.60 0.08 7.68
C ALA A 157 9.84 1.22 6.69
N ARG A 158 8.98 2.24 6.71
CA ARG A 158 9.09 3.42 5.85
C ARG A 158 9.78 4.57 6.58
N THR A 159 10.70 5.25 5.92
CA THR A 159 11.30 6.49 6.43
C THR A 159 11.12 7.63 5.44
N ASP A 160 10.60 8.74 5.94
CA ASP A 160 10.41 10.00 5.21
C ASP A 160 11.58 10.97 5.44
N ALA A 161 12.62 10.52 6.15
CA ALA A 161 13.77 11.32 6.56
C ALA A 161 14.60 11.88 5.39
N ARG A 162 14.48 11.33 4.18
CA ARG A 162 15.19 11.88 3.00
C ARG A 162 14.84 13.34 2.82
N ALA A 163 13.54 13.66 2.82
CA ALA A 163 13.06 15.01 2.60
C ALA A 163 12.99 15.84 3.88
N ALA A 164 12.87 15.20 5.05
CA ALA A 164 12.81 15.89 6.34
C ALA A 164 14.21 16.26 6.89
N VAL A 165 15.24 15.46 6.58
CA VAL A 165 16.59 15.60 7.16
C VAL A 165 17.66 15.50 6.07
N SER A 166 17.95 14.29 5.57
CA SER A 166 18.91 14.03 4.48
C SER A 166 18.82 12.59 4.00
N LEU A 167 19.40 12.30 2.82
CA LEU A 167 19.53 10.94 2.31
C LEU A 167 20.35 10.05 3.26
N GLU A 168 21.44 10.58 3.81
CA GLU A 168 22.32 9.85 4.74
C GLU A 168 21.57 9.42 6.01
N GLU A 169 20.71 10.29 6.56
CA GLU A 169 19.88 9.95 7.72
C GLU A 169 18.82 8.90 7.36
N ALA A 170 18.18 9.02 6.19
CA ALA A 170 17.21 8.04 5.72
C ALA A 170 17.83 6.64 5.53
N ILE A 171 19.02 6.57 4.95
CA ILE A 171 19.80 5.34 4.81
C ILE A 171 20.17 4.76 6.18
N ALA A 172 20.58 5.61 7.14
CA ALA A 172 20.89 5.16 8.51
C ALA A 172 19.65 4.59 9.23
N ARG A 173 18.48 5.21 9.03
CA ARG A 173 17.19 4.73 9.55
C ARG A 173 16.77 3.41 8.92
N ALA A 174 16.89 3.28 7.60
CA ALA A 174 16.58 2.03 6.90
C ALA A 174 17.44 0.87 7.41
N ARG A 175 18.75 1.07 7.60
CA ARG A 175 19.61 0.04 8.22
C ARG A 175 19.18 -0.31 9.64
N ALA A 176 18.89 0.71 10.47
CA ALA A 176 18.44 0.46 11.84
C ALA A 176 17.09 -0.29 11.88
N ALA A 177 16.18 -0.01 10.94
CA ALA A 177 14.91 -0.72 10.81
C ALA A 177 15.09 -2.20 10.42
N ARG A 178 16.02 -2.49 9.48
CA ARG A 178 16.44 -3.86 9.18
C ARG A 178 16.97 -4.55 10.43
N ASP A 179 17.85 -3.88 11.18
CA ASP A 179 18.53 -4.48 12.34
C ASP A 179 17.55 -4.81 13.49
N VAL A 180 16.37 -4.17 13.54
CA VAL A 180 15.28 -4.51 14.48
C VAL A 180 14.26 -5.50 13.91
N GLY A 181 14.51 -6.08 12.74
CA GLY A 181 13.73 -7.18 12.18
C GLY A 181 12.59 -6.79 11.23
N ALA A 182 12.62 -5.60 10.63
CA ALA A 182 11.70 -5.29 9.53
C ALA A 182 11.90 -6.25 8.34
N ASP A 183 10.80 -6.75 7.76
CA ASP A 183 10.86 -7.67 6.61
C ASP A 183 11.28 -6.94 5.32
N ALA A 184 10.96 -5.64 5.22
CA ALA A 184 11.40 -4.75 4.15
C ALA A 184 11.63 -3.32 4.65
N VAL A 185 12.40 -2.54 3.90
CA VAL A 185 12.70 -1.14 4.19
C VAL A 185 12.36 -0.25 3.00
N PHE A 186 11.83 0.92 3.29
CA PHE A 186 11.32 1.85 2.30
C PHE A 186 11.87 3.25 2.60
N VAL A 187 12.85 3.69 1.82
CA VAL A 187 13.32 5.08 1.82
C VAL A 187 12.42 5.88 0.88
N GLU A 188 11.62 6.79 1.42
CA GLU A 188 10.64 7.54 0.64
C GLU A 188 11.23 8.74 -0.10
N ALA A 189 10.74 8.93 -1.32
CA ALA A 189 11.05 10.04 -2.21
C ALA A 189 12.55 10.30 -2.54
N PRO A 190 13.40 9.29 -2.87
CA PRO A 190 14.67 9.56 -3.53
C PRO A 190 14.46 10.41 -4.80
N GLU A 191 15.25 11.46 -5.01
CA GLU A 191 14.99 12.46 -6.06
C GLU A 191 15.74 12.19 -7.38
N SER A 192 16.54 11.13 -7.45
CA SER A 192 17.21 10.73 -8.68
C SER A 192 17.51 9.22 -8.73
N THR A 193 17.84 8.70 -9.90
CA THR A 193 18.29 7.31 -10.07
C THR A 193 19.59 7.04 -9.31
N GLU A 194 20.47 8.04 -9.20
CA GLU A 194 21.70 7.94 -8.40
C GLU A 194 21.38 7.86 -6.90
N GLU A 195 20.37 8.57 -6.39
CA GLU A 195 19.92 8.39 -5.00
C GLU A 195 19.37 6.98 -4.77
N LEU A 196 18.57 6.43 -5.71
CA LEU A 196 18.08 5.05 -5.65
C LEU A 196 19.24 4.04 -5.62
N GLN A 197 20.25 4.20 -6.49
CA GLN A 197 21.46 3.37 -6.49
C GLN A 197 22.19 3.45 -5.14
N ARG A 198 22.41 4.65 -4.61
CA ARG A 198 23.08 4.84 -3.31
C ARG A 198 22.32 4.17 -2.17
N VAL A 199 20.98 4.21 -2.17
CA VAL A 199 20.15 3.51 -1.19
C VAL A 199 20.32 2.01 -1.33
N ALA A 200 20.23 1.46 -2.55
CA ALA A 200 20.40 0.03 -2.79
C ALA A 200 21.76 -0.50 -2.36
N GLU A 201 22.84 0.23 -2.68
CA GLU A 201 24.22 -0.12 -2.30
C GLU A 201 24.44 -0.11 -0.78
N GLN A 202 23.87 0.89 -0.08
CA GLN A 202 24.14 1.12 1.34
C GLN A 202 23.15 0.44 2.30
N VAL A 203 22.05 -0.07 1.76
CA VAL A 203 20.99 -0.77 2.50
C VAL A 203 20.84 -2.19 1.94
N ALA A 204 21.93 -2.94 2.02
CA ALA A 204 22.00 -4.34 1.59
C ALA A 204 21.35 -5.31 2.60
N ASP A 205 21.18 -6.56 2.17
CA ASP A 205 20.71 -7.70 2.99
C ASP A 205 19.29 -7.54 3.58
N VAL A 206 18.44 -6.77 2.89
CA VAL A 206 17.03 -6.59 3.20
C VAL A 206 16.24 -6.29 1.93
N THR A 207 14.96 -6.68 1.89
CA THR A 207 14.06 -6.30 0.80
C THR A 207 13.89 -4.79 0.78
N ARG A 208 14.08 -4.16 -0.37
CA ARG A 208 13.93 -2.71 -0.54
C ARG A 208 12.66 -2.40 -1.31
N VAL A 209 11.96 -1.36 -0.87
CA VAL A 209 10.74 -0.87 -1.50
C VAL A 209 11.02 0.36 -2.35
N ALA A 210 10.49 0.36 -3.58
CA ALA A 210 10.44 1.53 -4.44
C ALA A 210 8.99 2.00 -4.63
N ASN A 211 8.74 3.29 -4.42
CA ASN A 211 7.43 3.89 -4.55
C ASN A 211 7.33 4.73 -5.83
N MET A 212 6.54 4.25 -6.78
CA MET A 212 6.35 4.88 -8.08
C MET A 212 5.03 5.66 -8.07
N ILE A 213 5.11 6.94 -7.72
CA ILE A 213 3.98 7.88 -7.78
C ILE A 213 4.07 8.72 -9.06
N GLU A 214 3.02 8.67 -9.87
CA GLU A 214 2.91 9.44 -11.10
C GLU A 214 2.91 10.95 -10.81
N GLY A 215 3.92 11.66 -11.34
CA GLY A 215 4.11 13.09 -11.08
C GLY A 215 4.70 13.42 -9.71
N GLY A 216 5.22 12.41 -9.00
CA GLY A 216 5.97 12.57 -7.76
C GLY A 216 7.38 13.12 -7.96
N ARG A 217 8.16 13.10 -6.88
CA ARG A 217 9.56 13.56 -6.85
C ARG A 217 10.55 12.54 -7.40
N THR A 218 10.26 11.26 -7.24
CA THR A 218 11.13 10.17 -7.67
C THR A 218 10.95 9.94 -9.17
N PRO A 219 12.04 9.79 -9.95
CA PRO A 219 11.93 9.42 -11.35
C PRO A 219 11.13 8.12 -11.52
N LEU A 220 10.19 8.11 -12.46
CA LEU A 220 9.40 6.93 -12.76
C LEU A 220 10.26 5.90 -13.49
N LEU A 221 10.40 4.73 -12.87
CA LEU A 221 11.10 3.57 -13.41
C LEU A 221 10.15 2.37 -13.51
N THR A 222 10.42 1.48 -14.44
CA THR A 222 9.70 0.22 -14.59
C THR A 222 10.08 -0.77 -13.48
N PRO A 223 9.22 -1.77 -13.19
CA PRO A 223 9.58 -2.85 -12.28
C PRO A 223 10.90 -3.56 -12.62
N HIS A 224 11.19 -3.73 -13.91
CA HIS A 224 12.43 -4.35 -14.37
C HIS A 224 13.66 -3.49 -14.03
N GLU A 225 13.64 -2.19 -14.37
CA GLU A 225 14.72 -1.27 -14.04
C GLU A 225 14.94 -1.17 -12.53
N LEU A 226 13.86 -1.18 -11.73
CA LEU A 226 13.95 -1.17 -10.27
C LEU A 226 14.56 -2.46 -9.71
N HIS A 227 14.21 -3.62 -10.26
CA HIS A 227 14.83 -4.89 -9.87
C HIS A 227 16.33 -4.93 -10.21
N GLU A 228 16.73 -4.42 -11.37
CA GLU A 228 18.15 -4.30 -11.73
C GLU A 228 18.93 -3.38 -10.76
N LEU A 229 18.25 -2.39 -10.17
CA LEU A 229 18.80 -1.55 -9.11
C LEU A 229 18.76 -2.21 -7.72
N GLY A 230 18.12 -3.38 -7.58
CA GLY A 230 18.02 -4.13 -6.32
C GLY A 230 16.74 -3.86 -5.52
N TYR A 231 15.67 -3.36 -6.13
CA TYR A 231 14.36 -3.19 -5.49
C TYR A 231 13.40 -4.31 -5.90
N ASP A 232 12.97 -5.11 -4.91
CA ASP A 232 12.15 -6.30 -5.17
C ASP A 232 10.69 -6.11 -4.75
N LEU A 233 10.37 -5.01 -4.06
CA LEU A 233 9.00 -4.64 -3.72
C LEU A 233 8.70 -3.26 -4.33
N ILE A 234 7.77 -3.20 -5.27
CA ILE A 234 7.44 -1.97 -6.00
C ILE A 234 5.99 -1.63 -5.72
N VAL A 235 5.72 -0.39 -5.33
CA VAL A 235 4.35 0.08 -5.07
C VAL A 235 3.98 1.18 -6.05
N THR A 236 2.79 1.11 -6.62
CA THR A 236 2.19 2.17 -7.44
C THR A 236 0.88 2.60 -6.78
N PRO A 237 0.94 3.47 -5.77
CA PRO A 237 -0.15 3.63 -4.81
C PRO A 237 -1.34 4.45 -5.32
N LEU A 238 -1.20 5.19 -6.44
CA LEU A 238 -2.21 6.14 -6.91
C LEU A 238 -2.76 5.88 -8.31
N ALA A 239 -2.15 5.00 -9.12
CA ALA A 239 -2.57 4.78 -10.51
C ALA A 239 -4.09 4.50 -10.66
N GLY A 240 -4.62 3.57 -9.85
CA GLY A 240 -6.05 3.23 -9.88
C GLY A 240 -6.96 4.39 -9.50
N LEU A 241 -6.57 5.17 -8.49
CA LEU A 241 -7.32 6.35 -8.05
C LEU A 241 -7.33 7.44 -9.12
N LEU A 242 -6.16 7.77 -9.68
CA LEU A 242 -6.02 8.84 -10.67
C LEU A 242 -6.78 8.50 -11.97
N ALA A 243 -6.70 7.24 -12.42
CA ALA A 243 -7.47 6.75 -13.55
C ALA A 243 -8.99 6.85 -13.30
N THR A 244 -9.44 6.42 -12.11
CA THR A 244 -10.86 6.49 -11.71
C THR A 244 -11.35 7.93 -11.63
N ALA A 245 -10.59 8.83 -11.01
CA ALA A 245 -10.93 10.24 -10.89
C ALA A 245 -11.10 10.88 -12.28
N ARG A 246 -10.24 10.54 -13.23
CA ARG A 246 -10.38 10.98 -14.62
C ARG A 246 -11.65 10.44 -15.27
N ALA A 247 -11.89 9.14 -15.18
CA ALA A 247 -13.07 8.51 -15.78
C ALA A 247 -14.39 9.08 -15.23
N LEU A 248 -14.47 9.28 -13.91
CA LEU A 248 -15.63 9.91 -13.27
C LEU A 248 -15.82 11.36 -13.74
N GLY A 249 -14.73 12.14 -13.79
CA GLY A 249 -14.77 13.52 -14.27
C GLY A 249 -15.29 13.63 -15.71
N ASP A 250 -14.77 12.77 -16.60
CA ASP A 250 -15.19 12.74 -18.00
C ASP A 250 -16.66 12.31 -18.15
N ALA A 251 -17.09 11.27 -17.44
CA ALA A 251 -18.48 10.79 -17.47
C ALA A 251 -19.49 11.82 -16.93
N TYR A 252 -19.18 12.44 -15.79
CA TYR A 252 -20.04 13.50 -15.22
C TYR A 252 -20.06 14.76 -16.09
N GLY A 253 -18.93 15.10 -16.71
CA GLY A 253 -18.85 16.18 -17.68
C GLY A 253 -19.79 15.97 -18.87
N ALA A 254 -19.73 14.78 -19.48
CA ALA A 254 -20.61 14.41 -20.59
C ALA A 254 -22.09 14.38 -20.17
N LEU A 255 -22.42 13.76 -19.03
CA LEU A 255 -23.79 13.78 -18.47
C LEU A 255 -24.31 15.20 -18.26
N ARG A 256 -23.48 16.11 -17.74
CA ARG A 256 -23.88 17.50 -17.49
C ARG A 256 -24.17 18.26 -18.78
N GLN A 257 -23.45 17.96 -19.86
CA GLN A 257 -23.60 18.63 -21.14
C GLN A 257 -24.75 18.07 -21.99
N GLN A 258 -24.91 16.74 -22.00
CA GLN A 258 -25.80 16.02 -22.92
C GLN A 258 -27.07 15.50 -22.25
N GLY A 259 -27.09 15.41 -20.91
CA GLY A 259 -28.19 14.82 -20.14
C GLY A 259 -28.23 13.28 -20.17
N THR A 260 -27.32 12.63 -20.91
CA THR A 260 -27.25 11.17 -21.07
C THR A 260 -25.87 10.74 -21.57
N LEU A 261 -25.56 9.44 -21.47
CA LEU A 261 -24.39 8.79 -22.11
C LEU A 261 -24.80 7.79 -23.21
N ARG A 262 -26.04 7.89 -23.71
CA ARG A 262 -26.62 6.93 -24.69
C ARG A 262 -25.70 6.65 -25.88
N ASP A 263 -25.04 7.69 -26.38
CA ASP A 263 -24.21 7.63 -27.58
C ASP A 263 -22.69 7.55 -27.26
N GLU A 264 -22.33 7.39 -25.98
CA GLU A 264 -20.94 7.32 -25.47
C GLU A 264 -20.77 6.15 -24.47
N LEU A 265 -21.44 5.01 -24.74
CA LEU A 265 -21.41 3.83 -23.87
C LEU A 265 -20.04 3.14 -23.80
N ASP A 266 -19.18 3.37 -24.79
CA ASP A 266 -17.80 2.90 -24.85
C ASP A 266 -16.91 3.49 -23.73
N ARG A 267 -17.35 4.57 -23.08
CA ARG A 267 -16.71 5.12 -21.88
C ARG A 267 -16.94 4.29 -20.62
N LEU A 268 -17.95 3.43 -20.62
CA LEU A 268 -18.37 2.67 -19.46
C LEU A 268 -17.95 1.22 -19.60
N VAL A 269 -17.71 0.59 -18.44
CA VAL A 269 -17.73 -0.87 -18.40
C VAL A 269 -19.14 -1.35 -18.77
N SER A 270 -19.24 -2.34 -19.65
CA SER A 270 -20.54 -2.91 -20.00
C SER A 270 -21.17 -3.61 -18.80
N PHE A 271 -22.50 -3.77 -18.81
CA PHE A 271 -23.19 -4.45 -17.72
C PHE A 271 -22.70 -5.89 -17.53
N ASP A 272 -22.49 -6.62 -18.63
CA ASP A 272 -22.01 -8.01 -18.59
C ASP A 272 -20.57 -8.09 -18.06
N ALA A 273 -19.67 -7.21 -18.54
CA ALA A 273 -18.30 -7.16 -18.01
C ALA A 273 -18.27 -6.77 -16.53
N PHE A 274 -19.15 -5.86 -16.09
CA PHE A 274 -19.26 -5.52 -14.67
C PHE A 274 -19.80 -6.69 -13.83
N ALA A 275 -20.77 -7.44 -14.36
CA ALA A 275 -21.29 -8.65 -13.72
C ALA A 275 -20.20 -9.72 -13.54
N GLU A 276 -19.27 -9.84 -14.49
CA GLU A 276 -18.08 -10.69 -14.36
C GLU A 276 -17.11 -10.17 -13.28
N ILE A 277 -16.85 -8.86 -13.23
CA ILE A 277 -16.01 -8.23 -12.21
C ILE A 277 -16.49 -8.57 -10.79
N ILE A 278 -17.81 -8.50 -10.56
CA ILE A 278 -18.41 -8.77 -9.24
C ILE A 278 -18.77 -10.25 -9.03
N ASP A 279 -18.44 -11.13 -9.97
CA ASP A 279 -18.69 -12.58 -9.91
C ASP A 279 -20.18 -12.93 -9.68
N LEU A 280 -21.05 -12.29 -10.46
CA LEU A 280 -22.50 -12.47 -10.38
C LEU A 280 -22.93 -13.92 -10.65
N ASP A 281 -22.24 -14.62 -11.55
CA ASP A 281 -22.58 -15.99 -11.93
C ASP A 281 -22.42 -16.98 -10.77
N THR A 282 -21.32 -16.87 -10.00
CA THR A 282 -21.14 -17.69 -8.78
C THR A 282 -22.24 -17.43 -7.77
N HIS A 283 -22.64 -16.17 -7.56
CA HIS A 283 -23.70 -15.82 -6.63
C HIS A 283 -25.07 -16.34 -7.09
N ARG A 284 -25.37 -16.30 -8.39
CA ARG A 284 -26.58 -16.91 -8.95
C ARG A 284 -26.63 -18.41 -8.69
N LYS A 285 -25.54 -19.12 -8.97
CA LYS A 285 -25.41 -20.57 -8.70
C LYS A 285 -25.55 -20.91 -7.21
N LEU A 286 -24.98 -20.08 -6.34
CA LEU A 286 -25.17 -20.23 -4.89
C LEU A 286 -26.62 -20.01 -4.48
N GLY A 287 -27.28 -19.00 -5.06
CA GLY A 287 -28.71 -18.75 -4.88
C GLY A 287 -29.56 -19.95 -5.27
N GLU A 288 -29.37 -20.49 -6.48
CA GLU A 288 -30.10 -21.68 -6.96
C GLU A 288 -29.83 -22.94 -6.11
N ARG A 289 -28.63 -23.04 -5.52
CA ARG A 289 -28.24 -24.19 -4.70
C ARG A 289 -28.84 -24.14 -3.29
N TYR A 290 -29.04 -22.95 -2.74
CA TYR A 290 -29.39 -22.75 -1.33
C TYR A 290 -30.68 -21.92 -1.10
N GLY A 291 -31.40 -21.57 -2.17
CA GLY A 291 -32.66 -20.80 -2.20
C GLY A 291 -33.39 -20.97 -3.53
#